data_AF-A0AAP0H4S1-F1
#
_entry.id   AF-A0AAP0H4S1-F1
#
_cell.length_a   1.000
_cell.length_b   1.000
_cell.length_c   1.000
_cell.angle_alpha   90.00
_cell.angle_beta   90.00
_cell.angle_gamma   90.00
#
_symmetry.space_group_name_H-M   'P 1'
#
loop_
_entity.id
_entity.type
_entity.pdbx_description
1 polymer ?
#
loop_
_entity_poly.entity_id
_entity_poly.type
_entity_poly.pdbx_seq_one_letter_code
_entity_poly.pdbx_strand_id
1 'polypeptide(L)'
;MLGSSSHSNSHHQDHGNEELDLVPPPPPPPPPPPPPPPPPHLRPSTFLNRHQYQIQQLDHPEFENIHSSPSLHLRQLLFTAAQLISRSDLSAAHRLISVLSANSSAYGDSTHRLVHCFTNALSLRLRLHRHPPPLPVLLNINPPPPPTATATATTTNNNMIHNNLFITQSCNNYNDPIIQSSYLSLNQITPFIRFCQLTANQAILEAIDQSHHHHQQHNLYHQDQEQNIHILDFNIMHGVQWPPLMQAIADRYPPPTLRITATGANITILRRTGDRLSIFAHSLGLRFRFYPLLLLPNDESVDHLIDHLSAVVINPNETLAVNCVLHLHHRLNNRDKVCSLLRKIKSMNPRIVTLAEQEANHNHPIFMQRFSESITYYTAVFESLEATLPPNSRERIEVEQVWFGREIADVVAEEGDRRKERHERFRSWEVMMRSCGFRNVPLSAYALSQAKLLLRLHYPSEGYNLEVISDSFFLGWQNQPLFSVSSWH
;
A
#
# COMPACT_ATOMS: atom_id res chain seq x y z
N MET A 1 20.96 -76.24 -13.47
CA MET A 1 19.51 -76.12 -13.71
C MET A 1 18.78 -76.94 -12.66
N LEU A 2 17.83 -76.31 -11.95
CA LEU A 2 16.70 -76.85 -11.16
C LEU A 2 17.08 -77.91 -10.09
N GLY A 3 16.78 -77.78 -8.81
CA GLY A 3 15.76 -77.02 -8.08
C GLY A 3 15.11 -77.97 -7.06
N SER A 4 14.76 -77.43 -5.90
CA SER A 4 13.86 -77.98 -4.85
C SER A 4 14.47 -78.93 -3.81
N SER A 5 14.42 -78.53 -2.54
CA SER A 5 13.90 -79.37 -1.46
C SER A 5 13.41 -78.55 -0.26
N SER A 6 12.29 -79.04 0.26
CA SER A 6 11.58 -78.69 1.48
C SER A 6 12.25 -79.29 2.73
N HIS A 7 12.12 -78.65 3.89
CA HIS A 7 11.41 -79.21 5.06
C HIS A 7 11.55 -78.37 6.33
N SER A 8 10.44 -78.39 7.06
CA SER A 8 10.18 -78.01 8.45
C SER A 8 11.03 -78.77 9.47
N ASN A 9 11.40 -78.13 10.59
CA ASN A 9 11.12 -78.68 11.92
C ASN A 9 11.36 -77.68 13.06
N SER A 10 10.50 -77.80 14.06
CA SER A 10 10.52 -77.22 15.40
C SER A 10 11.76 -77.62 16.21
N HIS A 11 12.26 -76.75 17.09
CA HIS A 11 12.80 -77.19 18.38
C HIS A 11 12.83 -76.11 19.47
N HIS A 12 12.29 -76.54 20.61
CA HIS A 12 12.63 -76.32 22.02
C HIS A 12 13.50 -75.14 22.47
N GLN A 13 12.95 -74.51 23.51
CA GLN A 13 13.54 -73.61 24.50
C GLN A 13 14.83 -74.15 25.12
N ASP A 14 15.82 -73.27 25.26
CA ASP A 14 16.91 -73.40 26.22
C ASP A 14 17.02 -72.10 27.03
N HIS A 15 17.21 -72.26 28.34
CA HIS A 15 17.22 -71.20 29.35
C HIS A 15 18.62 -70.60 29.48
N GLY A 16 18.75 -69.30 29.23
CA GLY A 16 19.94 -68.51 29.56
C GLY A 16 19.55 -67.28 30.38
N ASN A 17 20.11 -67.17 31.59
CA ASN A 17 19.95 -66.05 32.52
C ASN A 17 20.55 -64.76 31.95
N GLU A 18 19.77 -63.67 31.92
CA GLU A 18 20.30 -62.30 31.90
C GLU A 18 19.60 -61.47 32.99
N GLU A 19 20.42 -60.86 33.85
CA GLU A 19 20.05 -59.95 34.93
C GLU A 19 19.29 -58.72 34.41
N LEU A 20 18.12 -58.45 35.00
CA LEU A 20 17.35 -57.23 34.77
C LEU A 20 17.91 -56.09 35.64
N ASP A 21 18.81 -55.29 35.08
CA ASP A 21 19.16 -53.97 35.65
C ASP A 21 17.97 -53.01 35.49
N LEU A 22 17.27 -52.76 36.60
CA LEU A 22 16.17 -51.80 36.69
C LEU A 22 16.72 -50.36 36.64
N VAL A 23 16.52 -49.68 35.50
CA VAL A 23 16.79 -48.24 35.36
C VAL A 23 15.77 -47.45 36.21
N PRO A 24 16.21 -46.53 37.11
CA PRO A 24 15.28 -45.73 37.90
C PRO A 24 14.58 -44.65 37.05
N PRO A 25 13.33 -44.28 37.37
CA PRO A 25 12.56 -43.30 36.60
C PRO A 25 13.15 -41.88 36.72
N PRO A 26 12.95 -41.03 35.68
CA PRO A 26 13.48 -39.66 35.68
C PRO A 26 12.79 -38.77 36.73
N PRO A 27 13.48 -37.73 37.23
CA PRO A 27 12.93 -36.81 38.21
C PRO A 27 11.80 -35.95 37.64
N PRO A 28 10.84 -35.50 38.49
CA PRO A 28 9.72 -34.68 38.05
C PRO A 28 10.17 -33.28 37.57
N PRO A 29 9.41 -32.65 36.66
CA PRO A 29 9.72 -31.33 36.13
C PRO A 29 9.61 -30.23 37.22
N PRO A 30 10.38 -29.13 37.10
CA PRO A 30 10.34 -28.02 38.04
C PRO A 30 8.99 -27.29 38.00
N PRO A 31 8.58 -26.64 39.12
CA PRO A 31 7.32 -25.92 39.19
C PRO A 31 7.31 -24.68 38.27
N PRO A 32 6.14 -24.27 37.77
CA PRO A 32 6.02 -23.12 36.89
C PRO A 32 6.36 -21.80 37.60
N PRO A 33 6.86 -20.79 36.86
CA PRO A 33 7.17 -19.47 37.43
C PRO A 33 5.90 -18.74 37.90
N PRO A 34 6.02 -17.81 38.87
CA PRO A 34 4.88 -17.05 39.38
C PRO A 34 4.30 -16.11 38.31
N PRO A 35 2.99 -15.80 38.37
CA PRO A 35 2.32 -14.96 37.39
C PRO A 35 2.79 -13.50 37.46
N PRO A 36 2.77 -12.78 36.31
CA PRO A 36 3.15 -11.37 36.26
C PRO A 36 2.16 -10.46 37.01
N PRO A 37 2.62 -9.29 37.49
CA PRO A 37 1.75 -8.34 38.18
C PRO A 37 0.67 -7.75 37.26
N PRO A 38 -0.49 -7.36 37.81
CA PRO A 38 -1.61 -6.86 37.03
C PRO A 38 -1.30 -5.49 36.39
N PRO A 39 -1.86 -5.19 35.20
CA PRO A 39 -1.64 -3.92 34.52
C PRO A 39 -2.30 -2.75 35.26
N PRO A 40 -1.71 -1.54 35.23
CA PRO A 40 -2.31 -0.38 35.87
C PRO A 40 -3.60 0.03 35.16
N HIS A 41 -4.62 0.38 35.96
CA HIS A 41 -5.94 0.79 35.51
C HIS A 41 -5.89 1.95 34.49
N LEU A 42 -6.45 1.71 33.30
CA LEU A 42 -6.70 2.72 32.27
C LEU A 42 -7.65 3.79 32.82
N ARG A 43 -7.19 5.05 32.88
CA ARG A 43 -8.08 6.21 33.01
C ARG A 43 -8.58 6.64 31.61
N PRO A 44 -9.80 7.19 31.48
CA PRO A 44 -10.33 7.62 30.20
C PRO A 44 -9.55 8.82 29.66
N SER A 45 -9.20 8.75 28.38
CA SER A 45 -8.43 9.73 27.62
C SER A 45 -9.22 11.02 27.34
N THR A 46 -8.86 12.11 28.01
CA THR A 46 -9.26 13.48 27.64
C THR A 46 -8.29 14.03 26.59
N PHE A 47 -8.42 13.60 25.33
CA PHE A 47 -7.58 14.13 24.22
C PHE A 47 -8.35 14.91 23.15
N LEU A 48 -9.69 14.99 23.22
CA LEU A 48 -10.47 15.68 22.20
C LEU A 48 -10.39 17.22 22.23
N ASN A 49 -9.93 17.86 23.31
CA ASN A 49 -10.03 19.32 23.46
C ASN A 49 -8.76 20.13 23.12
N ARG A 50 -7.63 19.49 22.80
CA ARG A 50 -6.37 20.25 22.60
C ARG A 50 -6.21 20.85 21.20
N HIS A 51 -6.93 20.34 20.20
CA HIS A 51 -6.77 20.77 18.80
C HIS A 51 -7.51 22.06 18.45
N GLN A 52 -8.37 22.58 19.33
CA GLN A 52 -9.14 23.80 19.08
C GLN A 52 -8.54 25.08 19.67
N TYR A 53 -7.54 24.98 20.55
CA TYR A 53 -6.93 26.14 21.22
C TYR A 53 -5.57 26.57 20.64
N GLN A 54 -5.04 25.87 19.63
CA GLN A 54 -3.68 26.13 19.13
C GLN A 54 -3.63 26.92 17.80
N ILE A 55 -4.77 27.41 17.29
CA ILE A 55 -4.83 28.22 16.06
C ILE A 55 -4.92 29.73 16.35
N GLN A 56 -4.95 30.18 17.61
CA GLN A 56 -5.25 31.59 17.94
C GLN A 56 -4.15 32.38 18.67
N GLN A 57 -2.90 31.91 18.67
CA GLN A 57 -1.78 32.72 19.20
C GLN A 57 -0.53 32.57 18.35
N LEU A 58 -0.39 33.45 17.36
CA LEU A 58 0.87 33.78 16.70
C LEU A 58 0.90 35.30 16.51
N ASP A 59 1.26 36.02 17.58
CA ASP A 59 1.66 37.43 17.53
C ASP A 59 2.98 37.60 18.33
N HIS A 60 4.10 37.61 17.60
CA HIS A 60 5.36 38.35 17.80
C HIS A 60 6.18 38.28 19.12
N PRO A 61 7.50 38.58 19.08
CA PRO A 61 8.52 37.58 19.40
C PRO A 61 9.37 37.89 20.65
N GLU A 62 9.91 36.84 21.27
CA GLU A 62 11.12 36.94 22.09
C GLU A 62 12.25 36.16 21.40
N PHE A 63 13.31 36.90 21.09
CA PHE A 63 14.54 36.41 20.50
C PHE A 63 15.34 35.61 21.54
N GLU A 64 15.46 34.30 21.32
CA GLU A 64 16.62 33.54 21.77
C GLU A 64 17.25 32.82 20.58
N ASN A 65 18.49 33.23 20.30
CA ASN A 65 19.31 32.83 19.17
C ASN A 65 19.89 31.44 19.45
N ILE A 66 19.08 30.39 19.30
CA ILE A 66 19.55 29.01 19.28
C ILE A 66 20.04 28.75 17.85
N HIS A 67 21.32 28.41 17.68
CA HIS A 67 21.86 27.94 16.41
C HIS A 67 20.96 26.82 15.84
N SER A 68 20.07 27.17 14.91
CA SER A 68 19.22 26.20 14.23
C SER A 68 20.12 25.20 13.52
N SER A 69 19.94 23.91 13.76
CA SER A 69 20.73 22.89 13.06
C SER A 69 20.60 23.09 11.54
N PRO A 70 21.66 22.81 10.74
CA PRO A 70 21.62 22.97 9.28
C PRO A 70 20.38 22.31 8.64
N SER A 71 19.95 21.18 9.18
CA SER A 71 18.77 20.44 8.74
C SER A 71 17.45 21.19 9.00
N LEU A 72 17.30 21.88 10.14
CA LEU A 72 16.15 22.74 10.41
C LEU A 72 16.11 23.95 9.48
N HIS A 73 17.28 24.52 9.17
CA HIS A 73 17.38 25.63 8.24
C HIS A 73 16.91 25.24 6.82
N LEU A 74 17.32 24.06 6.32
CA LEU A 74 16.87 23.57 5.01
C LEU A 74 15.34 23.39 4.94
N ARG A 75 14.70 22.89 6.00
CA ARG A 75 13.24 22.78 6.06
C ARG A 75 12.56 24.15 6.04
N GLN A 76 13.08 25.13 6.77
CA GLN A 76 12.55 26.50 6.77
C GLN A 76 12.67 27.17 5.39
N LEU A 77 13.82 27.00 4.72
CA LEU A 77 14.01 27.49 3.35
C LEU A 77 13.02 26.82 2.39
N LEU A 78 12.78 25.52 2.54
CA LEU A 78 11.84 24.78 1.71
C LEU A 78 10.40 25.31 1.85
N PHE A 79 9.94 25.57 3.08
CA PHE A 79 8.64 26.21 3.33
C PHE A 79 8.57 27.62 2.73
N THR A 80 9.63 28.40 2.88
CA THR A 80 9.71 29.76 2.32
C THR A 80 9.62 29.72 0.79
N ALA A 81 10.27 28.75 0.13
CA ALA A 81 10.19 28.58 -1.32
C ALA A 81 8.75 28.27 -1.78
N ALA A 82 8.06 27.38 -1.07
CA ALA A 82 6.66 27.07 -1.34
C ALA A 82 5.75 28.31 -1.16
N GLN A 83 5.97 29.10 -0.10
CA GLN A 83 5.23 30.34 0.14
C GLN A 83 5.44 31.36 -0.98
N LEU A 84 6.69 31.54 -1.44
CA LEU A 84 7.00 32.45 -2.55
C LEU A 84 6.30 32.02 -3.85
N ILE A 85 6.27 30.71 -4.16
CA ILE A 85 5.49 30.20 -5.30
C ILE A 85 4.00 30.50 -5.12
N SER A 86 3.44 30.27 -3.93
CA SER A 86 2.02 30.53 -3.65
C SER A 86 1.63 32.00 -3.81
N ARG A 87 2.58 32.92 -3.56
CA ARG A 87 2.43 34.37 -3.74
C ARG A 87 2.85 34.85 -5.14
N SER A 88 3.16 33.93 -6.05
CA SER A 88 3.65 34.22 -7.40
C SER A 88 4.96 35.03 -7.47
N ASP A 89 5.76 35.06 -6.41
CA ASP A 89 7.14 35.57 -6.48
C ASP A 89 8.07 34.46 -7.01
N LEU A 90 7.92 34.19 -8.30
CA LEU A 90 8.60 33.09 -8.99
C LEU A 90 10.12 33.31 -9.10
N SER A 91 10.58 34.56 -9.07
CA SER A 91 11.99 34.93 -9.16
C SER A 91 12.72 34.67 -7.85
N ALA A 92 12.14 35.07 -6.71
CA ALA A 92 12.70 34.75 -5.40
C ALA A 92 12.62 33.24 -5.11
N ALA A 93 11.49 32.61 -5.45
CA ALA A 93 11.34 31.15 -5.33
C ALA A 93 12.43 30.41 -6.13
N HIS A 94 12.71 30.83 -7.37
CA HIS A 94 13.76 30.20 -8.18
C HIS A 94 15.14 30.29 -7.53
N ARG A 95 15.53 31.45 -7.00
CA ARG A 95 16.82 31.62 -6.30
C ARG A 95 16.90 30.68 -5.09
N LEU A 96 15.83 30.60 -4.31
CA LEU A 96 15.79 29.77 -3.11
C LEU A 96 15.84 28.28 -3.43
N ILE A 97 15.13 27.83 -4.47
CA ILE A 97 15.20 26.46 -4.98
C ILE A 97 16.61 26.12 -5.47
N SER A 98 17.31 27.06 -6.12
CA SER A 98 18.72 26.85 -6.51
C SER A 98 19.64 26.67 -5.31
N VAL A 99 19.44 27.45 -4.24
CA VAL A 99 20.17 27.27 -2.97
C VAL A 99 19.86 25.91 -2.35
N LEU A 100 18.58 25.53 -2.26
CA LEU A 100 18.16 24.23 -1.74
C LEU A 100 18.74 23.06 -2.55
N SER A 101 18.77 23.18 -3.88
CA SER A 101 19.33 22.16 -4.77
C SER A 101 20.83 21.98 -4.55
N ALA A 102 21.57 23.06 -4.29
CA ALA A 102 23.00 23.01 -3.99
C ALA A 102 23.34 22.44 -2.61
N ASN A 103 22.39 22.47 -1.65
CA ASN A 103 22.64 22.08 -0.25
C ASN A 103 21.89 20.81 0.19
N SER A 104 20.96 20.30 -0.62
CA SER A 104 20.27 19.02 -0.38
C SER A 104 20.96 17.87 -1.11
N SER A 105 20.79 16.64 -0.63
CA SER A 105 21.43 15.46 -1.21
C SER A 105 20.54 14.24 -1.09
N ALA A 106 20.47 13.44 -2.16
CA ALA A 106 19.81 12.13 -2.17
C ALA A 106 20.54 11.06 -1.32
N TYR A 107 21.73 11.36 -0.80
CA TYR A 107 22.57 10.44 -0.02
C TYR A 107 22.87 10.93 1.40
N GLY A 108 22.32 12.08 1.80
CA GLY A 108 22.50 12.63 3.15
C GLY A 108 21.65 11.92 4.20
N ASP A 109 21.46 12.55 5.36
CA ASP A 109 20.49 12.09 6.37
C ASP A 109 19.03 12.16 5.86
N SER A 110 18.08 11.66 6.64
CA SER A 110 16.66 11.65 6.27
C SER A 110 16.13 13.04 5.86
N THR A 111 16.60 14.10 6.53
CA THR A 111 16.18 15.47 6.23
C THR A 111 16.75 15.96 4.91
N HIS A 112 18.03 15.71 4.63
CA HIS A 112 18.65 16.06 3.35
C HIS A 112 17.97 15.36 2.18
N ARG A 113 17.64 14.07 2.32
CA ARG A 113 16.97 13.29 1.27
C ARG A 113 15.53 13.75 1.04
N LEU A 114 14.79 14.03 2.12
CA LEU A 114 13.45 14.61 2.06
C LEU A 114 13.47 15.97 1.34
N VAL A 115 14.35 16.88 1.79
CA VAL A 115 14.47 18.22 1.19
C VAL A 115 14.86 18.11 -0.28
N HIS A 116 15.71 17.15 -0.66
CA HIS A 116 16.07 16.91 -2.05
C HIS A 116 14.84 16.57 -2.92
N CYS A 117 14.02 15.60 -2.49
CA CYS A 117 12.79 15.22 -3.20
C CYS A 117 11.82 16.41 -3.33
N PHE A 118 11.58 17.14 -2.24
CA PHE A 118 10.68 18.30 -2.25
C PHE A 118 11.22 19.47 -3.09
N THR A 119 12.54 19.67 -3.12
CA THR A 119 13.17 20.69 -3.96
C THR A 119 12.96 20.37 -5.44
N ASN A 120 13.10 19.10 -5.84
CA ASN A 120 12.82 18.65 -7.20
C ASN A 120 11.34 18.87 -7.57
N ALA A 121 10.42 18.57 -6.64
CA ALA A 121 8.99 18.80 -6.83
C ALA A 121 8.63 20.29 -6.95
N LEU A 122 9.19 21.17 -6.11
CA LEU A 122 8.98 22.63 -6.22
C LEU A 122 9.58 23.20 -7.51
N SER A 123 10.75 22.70 -7.93
CA SER A 123 11.36 23.05 -9.21
C SER A 123 10.45 22.67 -10.39
N LEU A 124 9.83 21.49 -10.34
CA LEU A 124 8.83 21.07 -11.31
C LEU A 124 7.61 22.00 -11.30
N ARG A 125 7.05 22.29 -10.12
CA ARG A 125 5.91 23.22 -9.99
C ARG A 125 6.21 24.58 -10.63
N LEU A 126 7.40 25.13 -10.37
CA LEU A 126 7.85 26.39 -10.94
C LEU A 126 7.93 26.34 -12.48
N ARG A 127 8.40 25.22 -13.05
CA ARG A 127 8.41 24.99 -14.51
C ARG A 127 7.00 24.96 -15.08
N LEU A 128 6.08 24.23 -14.45
CA LEU A 128 4.67 24.13 -14.89
C LEU A 128 3.94 25.47 -14.81
N HIS A 129 4.31 26.35 -13.87
CA HIS A 129 3.80 27.73 -13.84
C HIS A 129 4.28 28.59 -15.02
N ARG A 130 5.53 28.41 -15.46
CA ARG A 130 6.11 29.16 -16.60
C ARG A 130 5.67 28.63 -17.96
N HIS A 131 5.48 27.31 -18.04
CA HIS A 131 5.09 26.59 -19.23
C HIS A 131 3.90 25.69 -18.89
N PRO A 132 2.68 26.25 -18.79
CA PRO A 132 1.50 25.42 -18.56
C PRO A 132 1.37 24.43 -19.71
N PRO A 133 1.08 23.15 -19.43
CA PRO A 133 0.83 22.18 -20.49
C PRO A 133 -0.34 22.65 -21.37
N PRO A 134 -0.35 22.31 -22.67
CA PRO A 134 -1.46 22.66 -23.54
C PRO A 134 -2.77 22.17 -22.91
N LEU A 135 -3.79 23.03 -22.93
CA LEU A 135 -5.14 22.65 -22.50
C LEU A 135 -5.58 21.41 -23.30
N PRO A 136 -6.31 20.46 -22.70
CA PRO A 136 -6.86 19.33 -23.45
C PRO A 136 -7.75 19.91 -24.55
N VAL A 137 -7.32 19.76 -25.80
CA VAL A 137 -8.14 20.13 -26.96
C VAL A 137 -9.29 19.15 -26.99
N LEU A 138 -10.50 19.61 -26.65
CA LEU A 138 -11.73 18.94 -27.07
C LEU A 138 -11.68 18.87 -28.60
N LEU A 139 -11.51 17.66 -29.14
CA LEU A 139 -11.32 17.39 -30.57
C LEU A 139 -12.23 18.26 -31.44
N ASN A 140 -11.63 19.14 -32.24
CA ASN A 140 -12.25 19.67 -33.44
C ASN A 140 -11.21 19.66 -34.58
N ILE A 141 -11.34 18.64 -35.43
CA ILE A 141 -10.94 18.50 -36.84
C ILE A 141 -9.62 19.19 -37.29
N ASN A 142 -8.64 18.36 -37.63
CA ASN A 142 -7.34 18.71 -38.24
C ASN A 142 -7.43 19.63 -39.47
N PRO A 143 -6.41 20.49 -39.68
CA PRO A 143 -5.80 20.71 -40.99
C PRO A 143 -4.34 20.17 -41.04
N PRO A 144 -3.75 19.95 -42.24
CA PRO A 144 -2.50 19.19 -42.40
C PRO A 144 -1.25 20.01 -42.00
N PRO A 145 -0.12 19.35 -41.71
CA PRO A 145 1.10 20.03 -41.24
C PRO A 145 1.91 20.66 -42.39
N PRO A 146 2.61 21.80 -42.17
CA PRO A 146 3.62 22.32 -43.09
C PRO A 146 5.00 21.67 -42.83
N PRO A 147 5.96 21.79 -43.78
CA PRO A 147 7.16 20.97 -43.80
C PRO A 147 8.24 21.42 -42.81
N THR A 148 9.04 20.42 -42.44
CA THR A 148 10.13 20.34 -41.48
C THR A 148 11.24 21.37 -41.70
N ALA A 149 11.63 22.09 -40.65
CA ALA A 149 12.91 22.81 -40.57
C ALA A 149 13.82 22.11 -39.55
N THR A 150 14.98 21.67 -40.03
CA THR A 150 16.09 21.08 -39.28
C THR A 150 16.75 22.13 -38.39
N ALA A 151 16.81 21.87 -37.08
CA ALA A 151 17.66 22.61 -36.15
C ALA A 151 18.56 21.64 -35.37
N THR A 152 19.86 21.90 -35.47
CA THR A 152 20.99 21.15 -34.92
C THR A 152 21.05 21.27 -33.39
N ALA A 153 21.20 20.13 -32.71
CA ALA A 153 21.39 20.08 -31.26
C ALA A 153 22.84 20.40 -30.88
N THR A 154 23.04 21.39 -30.03
CA THR A 154 24.30 21.66 -29.34
C THR A 154 24.30 20.95 -27.98
N THR A 155 25.31 20.12 -27.76
CA THR A 155 25.48 19.26 -26.58
C THR A 155 26.03 20.07 -25.41
N THR A 156 25.30 20.15 -24.30
CA THR A 156 25.87 20.58 -23.01
C THR A 156 25.15 19.90 -21.84
N ASN A 157 25.89 19.04 -21.11
CA ASN A 157 25.61 18.42 -19.80
C ASN A 157 24.19 17.88 -19.52
N ASN A 158 23.94 16.63 -19.94
CA ASN A 158 22.64 15.95 -19.93
C ASN A 158 22.27 15.13 -18.68
N ASN A 159 23.09 15.03 -17.63
CA ASN A 159 22.80 14.07 -16.54
C ASN A 159 21.77 14.56 -15.50
N MET A 160 21.69 15.86 -15.19
CA MET A 160 20.65 16.39 -14.27
C MET A 160 19.32 16.68 -14.97
N ILE A 161 19.37 17.03 -16.26
CA ILE A 161 18.17 17.31 -17.05
C ILE A 161 17.44 16.00 -17.37
N HIS A 162 18.13 14.89 -17.62
CA HIS A 162 17.47 13.60 -17.81
C HIS A 162 16.69 13.14 -16.58
N ASN A 163 17.24 13.23 -15.36
CA ASN A 163 16.50 12.83 -14.15
C ASN A 163 15.27 13.73 -13.89
N ASN A 164 15.40 15.04 -14.13
CA ASN A 164 14.29 15.99 -13.96
C ASN A 164 13.26 15.98 -15.10
N LEU A 165 13.58 15.39 -16.26
CA LEU A 165 12.66 15.19 -17.38
C LEU A 165 11.94 13.83 -17.27
N PHE A 166 12.61 12.80 -16.72
CA PHE A 166 11.99 11.51 -16.41
C PHE A 166 10.86 11.63 -15.39
N ILE A 167 11.01 12.42 -14.32
CA ILE A 167 9.94 12.64 -13.33
C ILE A 167 8.69 13.28 -13.97
N THR A 168 8.86 14.13 -15.00
CA THR A 168 7.75 14.88 -15.61
C THR A 168 6.92 14.11 -16.63
N GLN A 169 7.47 13.08 -17.26
CA GLN A 169 6.74 12.24 -18.20
C GLN A 169 6.32 10.89 -17.58
N SER A 170 6.88 10.53 -16.41
CA SER A 170 6.71 9.20 -15.78
C SER A 170 5.81 9.21 -14.54
N CYS A 171 5.34 10.36 -14.03
CA CYS A 171 4.53 10.40 -12.81
C CYS A 171 3.25 9.54 -12.86
N ASN A 172 2.71 9.32 -14.07
CA ASN A 172 1.50 8.52 -14.29
C ASN A 172 1.75 7.21 -15.06
N ASN A 173 3.01 6.89 -15.41
CA ASN A 173 3.30 5.73 -16.25
C ASN A 173 3.81 4.55 -15.42
N TYR A 174 2.90 3.83 -14.75
CA TYR A 174 3.24 2.57 -14.08
C TYR A 174 3.92 1.54 -15.00
N ASN A 175 3.96 1.74 -16.31
CA ASN A 175 4.66 0.85 -17.24
C ASN A 175 6.18 0.99 -17.18
N ASP A 176 6.71 2.04 -16.56
CA ASP A 176 8.15 2.24 -16.41
C ASP A 176 8.76 1.08 -15.60
N PRO A 177 9.69 0.29 -16.17
CA PRO A 177 10.34 -0.81 -15.46
C PRO A 177 10.96 -0.39 -14.13
N ILE A 178 11.41 0.87 -14.02
CA ILE A 178 11.99 1.42 -12.78
C ILE A 178 10.90 1.60 -11.73
N ILE A 179 9.71 2.08 -12.12
CA ILE A 179 8.57 2.19 -11.19
C ILE A 179 8.14 0.81 -10.70
N GLN A 180 8.06 -0.17 -11.60
CA GLN A 180 7.71 -1.54 -11.26
C GLN A 180 8.74 -2.17 -10.30
N SER A 181 10.03 -1.98 -10.56
CA SER A 181 11.11 -2.39 -9.66
C SER A 181 10.99 -1.73 -8.28
N SER A 182 10.80 -0.41 -8.24
CA SER A 182 10.68 0.35 -7.00
C SER A 182 9.49 -0.09 -6.13
N TYR A 183 8.37 -0.53 -6.73
CA TYR A 183 7.25 -1.14 -6.01
C TYR A 183 7.65 -2.43 -5.29
N LEU A 184 8.41 -3.30 -5.98
CA LEU A 184 8.89 -4.56 -5.39
C LEU A 184 9.88 -4.28 -4.25
N SER A 185 10.79 -3.32 -4.45
CA SER A 185 11.70 -2.83 -3.41
C SER A 185 10.93 -2.29 -2.21
N LEU A 186 9.92 -1.43 -2.42
CA LEU A 186 9.06 -0.90 -1.36
C LEU A 186 8.39 -2.01 -0.56
N ASN A 187 7.78 -2.98 -1.24
CA ASN A 187 7.13 -4.12 -0.60
C ASN A 187 8.12 -5.01 0.17
N GLN A 188 9.38 -5.08 -0.29
CA GLN A 188 10.40 -5.90 0.36
C GLN A 188 10.97 -5.26 1.62
N ILE A 189 11.31 -3.97 1.55
CA ILE A 189 12.12 -3.29 2.57
C ILE A 189 11.29 -2.51 3.59
N THR A 190 10.00 -2.29 3.34
CA THR A 190 9.12 -1.53 4.25
C THR A 190 7.92 -2.37 4.70
N PRO A 191 7.33 -2.10 5.88
CA PRO A 191 6.13 -2.80 6.33
C PRO A 191 4.86 -2.35 5.62
N PHE A 192 4.87 -1.20 4.93
CA PHE A 192 3.67 -0.47 4.51
C PHE A 192 2.74 -1.30 3.63
N ILE A 193 3.24 -1.79 2.50
CA ILE A 193 2.45 -2.55 1.53
C ILE A 193 2.02 -3.91 2.11
N ARG A 194 2.95 -4.60 2.79
CA ARG A 194 2.66 -5.90 3.42
C ARG A 194 1.62 -5.79 4.52
N PHE A 195 1.67 -4.75 5.34
CA PHE A 195 0.66 -4.48 6.36
C PHE A 195 -0.72 -4.34 5.73
N CYS A 196 -0.86 -3.50 4.70
CA CYS A 196 -2.12 -3.33 3.97
C CYS A 196 -2.64 -4.64 3.37
N GLN A 197 -1.77 -5.35 2.65
CA GLN A 197 -2.12 -6.57 1.92
C GLN A 197 -2.47 -7.75 2.85
N LEU A 198 -1.66 -8.00 3.89
CA LEU A 198 -1.90 -9.13 4.80
C LEU A 198 -3.11 -8.89 5.69
N THR A 199 -3.33 -7.65 6.14
CA THR A 199 -4.53 -7.30 6.92
C THR A 199 -5.79 -7.43 6.07
N ALA A 200 -5.76 -6.97 4.82
CA ALA A 200 -6.86 -7.15 3.87
C ALA A 200 -7.11 -8.64 3.56
N ASN A 201 -6.06 -9.43 3.32
CA ASN A 201 -6.17 -10.86 3.09
C ASN A 201 -6.85 -11.58 4.26
N GLN A 202 -6.52 -11.19 5.50
CA GLN A 202 -7.14 -11.80 6.67
C GLN A 202 -8.64 -11.49 6.75
N ALA A 203 -9.05 -10.24 6.49
CA ALA A 203 -10.46 -9.88 6.42
C ALA A 203 -11.20 -10.65 5.30
N ILE A 204 -10.55 -10.84 4.16
CA ILE A 204 -11.08 -11.63 3.04
C ILE A 204 -11.26 -13.10 3.45
N LEU A 205 -10.25 -13.73 4.06
CA LEU A 205 -10.32 -15.11 4.54
C LEU A 205 -11.50 -15.33 5.50
N GLU A 206 -11.63 -14.46 6.49
CA GLU A 206 -12.69 -14.60 7.50
C GLU A 206 -14.08 -14.38 6.91
N ALA A 207 -14.24 -13.45 5.97
CA ALA A 207 -15.49 -13.22 5.27
C ALA A 207 -15.89 -14.43 4.41
N ILE A 208 -14.89 -15.06 3.78
CA ILE A 208 -15.01 -16.31 3.01
C ILE A 208 -15.36 -17.48 3.94
N ASP A 209 -14.81 -17.57 5.15
CA ASP A 209 -15.17 -18.64 6.11
C ASP A 209 -16.60 -18.53 6.62
N GLN A 210 -17.04 -17.31 6.93
CA GLN A 210 -18.39 -17.08 7.45
C GLN A 210 -19.47 -17.45 6.43
N SER A 211 -19.24 -17.26 5.13
CA SER A 211 -20.23 -17.68 4.11
C SER A 211 -20.39 -19.21 4.08
N HIS A 212 -19.33 -19.97 4.32
CA HIS A 212 -19.36 -21.44 4.32
C HIS A 212 -20.16 -21.99 5.50
N HIS A 213 -19.97 -21.44 6.69
CA HIS A 213 -20.69 -21.89 7.87
C HIS A 213 -22.20 -21.62 7.78
N HIS A 214 -22.63 -20.49 7.21
CA HIS A 214 -24.05 -20.21 7.00
C HIS A 214 -24.73 -21.20 6.04
N HIS A 215 -24.03 -21.65 4.99
CA HIS A 215 -24.57 -22.64 4.05
C HIS A 215 -24.62 -24.06 4.65
N GLN A 216 -23.63 -24.45 5.47
CA GLN A 216 -23.63 -25.76 6.15
C GLN A 216 -24.72 -25.87 7.23
N GLN A 217 -24.99 -24.80 7.98
CA GLN A 217 -25.95 -24.87 9.08
C GLN A 217 -27.41 -25.03 8.62
N HIS A 218 -27.72 -24.68 7.36
CA HIS A 218 -29.06 -24.82 6.77
C HIS A 218 -29.26 -26.09 5.92
N ASN A 219 -28.21 -26.87 5.63
CA ASN A 219 -28.30 -28.07 4.80
C ASN A 219 -27.47 -29.23 5.38
N LEU A 220 -28.13 -30.10 6.17
CA LEU A 220 -27.52 -31.27 6.84
C LEU A 220 -26.94 -32.35 5.90
N TYR A 221 -27.08 -32.22 4.58
CA TYR A 221 -26.73 -33.25 3.60
C TYR A 221 -25.71 -32.82 2.53
N HIS A 222 -25.10 -31.64 2.63
CA HIS A 222 -24.17 -31.11 1.61
C HIS A 222 -22.79 -30.78 2.18
N GLN A 223 -22.09 -31.80 2.67
CA GLN A 223 -20.71 -31.65 3.16
C GLN A 223 -19.67 -31.55 2.01
N ASP A 224 -20.08 -31.85 0.77
CA ASP A 224 -19.22 -31.87 -0.43
C ASP A 224 -19.45 -30.71 -1.40
N GLN A 225 -20.11 -29.61 -0.99
CA GLN A 225 -20.31 -28.48 -1.90
C GLN A 225 -18.99 -27.72 -2.14
N GLU A 226 -18.59 -27.65 -3.40
CA GLU A 226 -17.42 -26.88 -3.82
C GLU A 226 -17.64 -25.38 -3.56
N GLN A 227 -16.75 -24.83 -2.75
CA GLN A 227 -16.66 -23.39 -2.50
C GLN A 227 -16.13 -22.67 -3.74
N ASN A 228 -16.84 -21.63 -4.21
CA ASN A 228 -16.35 -20.75 -5.28
C ASN A 228 -16.08 -19.36 -4.72
N ILE A 229 -14.86 -18.86 -4.93
CA ILE A 229 -14.40 -17.57 -4.44
C ILE A 229 -14.08 -16.69 -5.65
N HIS A 230 -14.57 -15.46 -5.64
CA HIS A 230 -14.23 -14.47 -6.64
C HIS A 230 -13.67 -13.22 -5.95
N ILE A 231 -12.44 -12.85 -6.30
CA ILE A 231 -11.81 -11.62 -5.86
C ILE A 231 -11.79 -10.63 -7.02
N LEU A 232 -12.38 -9.46 -6.83
CA LEU A 232 -12.21 -8.31 -7.70
C LEU A 232 -11.15 -7.39 -7.10
N ASP A 233 -10.00 -7.31 -7.75
CA ASP A 233 -8.86 -6.51 -7.29
C ASP A 233 -8.71 -5.23 -8.13
N PHE A 234 -8.69 -4.09 -7.44
CA PHE A 234 -8.38 -2.80 -8.04
C PHE A 234 -6.86 -2.55 -7.98
N ASN A 235 -6.21 -2.67 -9.13
CA ASN A 235 -4.79 -2.48 -9.39
C ASN A 235 -3.87 -3.56 -8.80
N ILE A 236 -3.86 -4.72 -9.45
CA ILE A 236 -3.13 -5.90 -8.96
C ILE A 236 -1.61 -5.75 -8.99
N MET A 237 -1.09 -4.81 -9.78
CA MET A 237 0.34 -4.60 -9.98
C MET A 237 1.04 -5.94 -10.32
N HIS A 238 1.94 -6.40 -9.44
CA HIS A 238 2.67 -7.66 -9.59
C HIS A 238 1.97 -8.89 -8.98
N GLY A 239 0.82 -8.71 -8.32
CA GLY A 239 0.04 -9.80 -7.70
C GLY A 239 0.61 -10.35 -6.40
N VAL A 240 1.59 -9.67 -5.80
CA VAL A 240 2.32 -10.14 -4.60
C VAL A 240 1.45 -10.31 -3.34
N GLN A 241 0.26 -9.71 -3.31
CA GLN A 241 -0.73 -9.89 -2.24
C GLN A 241 -1.28 -11.32 -2.20
N TRP A 242 -1.43 -11.98 -3.35
CA TRP A 242 -2.27 -13.18 -3.47
C TRP A 242 -1.63 -14.52 -3.10
N PRO A 243 -0.31 -14.75 -3.26
CA PRO A 243 0.28 -16.03 -2.90
C PRO A 243 0.02 -16.49 -1.46
N PRO A 244 0.17 -15.65 -0.40
CA PRO A 244 -0.15 -16.08 0.97
C PRO A 244 -1.63 -16.42 1.16
N LEU A 245 -2.53 -15.70 0.48
CA LEU A 245 -3.96 -16.00 0.51
C LEU A 245 -4.26 -17.34 -0.17
N MET A 246 -3.66 -17.59 -1.34
CA MET A 246 -3.83 -18.85 -2.06
C MET A 246 -3.37 -20.05 -1.25
N GLN A 247 -2.27 -19.92 -0.49
CA GLN A 247 -1.81 -20.96 0.44
C GLN A 247 -2.86 -21.26 1.51
N ALA A 248 -3.34 -20.22 2.22
CA ALA A 248 -4.36 -20.37 3.25
C ALA A 248 -5.70 -20.93 2.73
N ILE A 249 -6.02 -20.68 1.46
CA ILE A 249 -7.21 -21.19 0.79
C ILE A 249 -7.02 -22.65 0.33
N ALA A 250 -5.82 -23.03 -0.13
CA ALA A 250 -5.52 -24.36 -0.63
C ALA A 250 -5.53 -25.45 0.46
N ASP A 251 -5.28 -25.07 1.71
CA ASP A 251 -5.29 -25.99 2.87
C ASP A 251 -6.71 -26.49 3.25
N ARG A 252 -7.76 -26.04 2.56
CA ARG A 252 -9.16 -26.39 2.82
C ARG A 252 -9.58 -27.66 2.07
N TYR A 253 -10.52 -28.41 2.65
CA TYR A 253 -11.11 -29.60 2.02
C TYR A 253 -12.64 -29.53 1.96
N PRO A 254 -13.27 -29.74 0.78
CA PRO A 254 -12.63 -29.85 -0.54
C PRO A 254 -11.97 -28.53 -0.99
N PRO A 255 -10.92 -28.57 -1.85
CA PRO A 255 -10.28 -27.34 -2.31
C PRO A 255 -11.23 -26.43 -3.09
N PRO A 256 -11.32 -25.14 -2.70
CA PRO A 256 -12.19 -24.17 -3.36
C PRO A 256 -11.70 -23.85 -4.78
N THR A 257 -12.61 -23.35 -5.63
CA THR A 257 -12.23 -22.64 -6.85
C THR A 257 -11.97 -21.18 -6.51
N LEU A 258 -10.81 -20.67 -6.93
CA LEU A 258 -10.47 -19.26 -6.82
C LEU A 258 -10.48 -18.59 -8.19
N ARG A 259 -11.21 -17.49 -8.31
CA ARG A 259 -11.18 -16.60 -9.46
C ARG A 259 -10.70 -15.22 -9.04
N ILE A 260 -9.76 -14.65 -9.79
CA ILE A 260 -9.35 -13.25 -9.62
C ILE A 260 -9.69 -12.48 -10.90
N THR A 261 -10.53 -11.45 -10.79
CA THR A 261 -10.67 -10.40 -11.79
C THR A 261 -9.86 -9.20 -11.33
N ALA A 262 -8.90 -8.76 -12.13
CA ALA A 262 -7.89 -7.82 -11.68
C ALA A 262 -7.74 -6.64 -12.65
N THR A 263 -7.80 -5.43 -12.11
CA THR A 263 -7.56 -4.23 -12.92
C THR A 263 -6.08 -3.88 -13.04
N GLY A 264 -5.71 -3.21 -14.11
CA GLY A 264 -4.35 -2.66 -14.28
C GLY A 264 -4.19 -1.89 -15.59
N ALA A 265 -3.13 -1.09 -15.67
CA ALA A 265 -2.90 -0.17 -16.78
C ALA A 265 -2.11 -0.77 -17.97
N ASN A 266 -1.59 -1.98 -17.81
CA ASN A 266 -0.72 -2.63 -18.79
C ASN A 266 -1.14 -4.07 -19.04
N ILE A 267 -1.57 -4.39 -20.26
CA ILE A 267 -2.00 -5.74 -20.58
C ILE A 267 -0.85 -6.76 -20.50
N THR A 268 0.38 -6.37 -20.82
CA THR A 268 1.56 -7.25 -20.76
C THR A 268 1.90 -7.60 -19.31
N ILE A 269 1.89 -6.61 -18.41
CA ILE A 269 2.14 -6.84 -16.98
C ILE A 269 0.98 -7.65 -16.38
N LEU A 270 -0.26 -7.29 -16.69
CA LEU A 270 -1.45 -8.02 -16.21
C LEU A 270 -1.41 -9.50 -16.62
N ARG A 271 -1.11 -9.81 -17.89
CA ARG A 271 -1.00 -11.19 -18.37
C ARG A 271 0.12 -11.94 -17.65
N ARG A 272 1.32 -11.36 -17.55
CA ARG A 272 2.44 -11.96 -16.81
C ARG A 272 2.12 -12.20 -15.33
N THR A 273 1.41 -11.28 -14.68
CA THR A 273 0.94 -11.46 -13.30
C THR A 273 -0.06 -12.61 -13.22
N GLY A 274 -1.03 -12.69 -14.14
CA GLY A 274 -1.96 -13.80 -14.24
C GLY A 274 -1.28 -15.15 -14.44
N ASP A 275 -0.27 -15.22 -15.31
CA ASP A 275 0.51 -16.44 -15.58
C ASP A 275 1.26 -16.91 -14.32
N ARG A 276 1.96 -15.99 -13.63
CA ARG A 276 2.68 -16.31 -12.38
C ARG A 276 1.73 -16.81 -11.30
N LEU A 277 0.58 -16.16 -11.13
CA LEU A 277 -0.43 -16.57 -10.15
C LEU A 277 -1.03 -17.93 -10.51
N SER A 278 -1.25 -18.21 -11.81
CA SER A 278 -1.76 -19.50 -12.27
C SER A 278 -0.77 -20.65 -12.03
N ILE A 279 0.52 -20.42 -12.30
CA ILE A 279 1.58 -21.39 -12.01
C ILE A 279 1.65 -21.69 -10.52
N PHE A 280 1.59 -20.65 -9.67
CA PHE A 280 1.64 -20.81 -8.22
C PHE A 280 0.38 -21.53 -7.68
N ALA A 281 -0.80 -21.18 -8.15
CA ALA A 281 -2.02 -21.89 -7.77
C ALA A 281 -1.99 -23.37 -8.19
N HIS A 282 -1.47 -23.67 -9.38
CA HIS A 282 -1.28 -25.05 -9.83
C HIS A 282 -0.33 -25.84 -8.94
N SER A 283 0.77 -25.24 -8.45
CA SER A 283 1.69 -25.92 -7.54
C SER A 283 1.08 -26.20 -6.15
N LEU A 284 -0.03 -25.53 -5.80
CA LEU A 284 -0.80 -25.80 -4.59
C LEU A 284 -1.98 -26.78 -4.81
N GLY A 285 -2.20 -27.23 -6.06
CA GLY A 285 -3.40 -28.00 -6.41
C GLY A 285 -4.71 -27.18 -6.37
N LEU A 286 -4.61 -25.85 -6.33
CA LEU A 286 -5.75 -24.94 -6.26
C LEU A 286 -6.35 -24.71 -7.65
N ARG A 287 -7.68 -24.87 -7.79
CA ARG A 287 -8.39 -24.56 -9.04
C ARG A 287 -8.47 -23.04 -9.21
N PHE A 288 -7.74 -22.50 -10.18
CA PHE A 288 -7.58 -21.05 -10.33
C PHE A 288 -7.95 -20.54 -11.73
N ARG A 289 -8.57 -19.36 -11.79
CA ARG A 289 -8.80 -18.61 -13.03
C ARG A 289 -8.48 -17.13 -12.85
N PHE A 290 -7.81 -16.56 -13.84
CA PHE A 290 -7.44 -15.13 -13.86
C PHE A 290 -8.13 -14.40 -15.00
N TYR A 291 -8.71 -13.23 -14.71
CA TYR A 291 -9.41 -12.38 -15.69
C TYR A 291 -8.83 -10.95 -15.64
N PRO A 292 -8.01 -10.55 -16.64
CA PRO A 292 -7.47 -9.20 -16.69
C PRO A 292 -8.55 -8.20 -17.13
N LEU A 293 -8.65 -7.08 -16.40
CA LEU A 293 -9.48 -5.92 -16.73
C LEU A 293 -8.56 -4.73 -17.03
N LEU A 294 -8.27 -4.49 -18.31
CA LEU A 294 -7.37 -3.41 -18.73
C LEU A 294 -8.05 -2.04 -18.56
N LEU A 295 -7.44 -1.14 -17.79
CA LEU A 295 -7.86 0.25 -17.64
C LEU A 295 -6.82 1.14 -18.33
N LEU A 296 -7.16 1.73 -19.48
CA LEU A 296 -6.17 2.52 -20.23
C LEU A 296 -5.85 3.84 -19.49
N PRO A 297 -4.58 4.30 -19.47
CA PRO A 297 -4.18 5.54 -18.78
C PRO A 297 -4.86 6.82 -19.28
N ASN A 298 -5.40 6.81 -20.51
CA ASN A 298 -6.13 7.94 -21.09
C ASN A 298 -7.64 7.84 -20.84
N ASP A 299 -8.08 6.72 -20.26
CA ASP A 299 -9.47 6.34 -20.04
C ASP A 299 -9.72 6.10 -18.54
N GLU A 300 -9.20 7.00 -17.71
CA GLU A 300 -9.31 6.92 -16.25
C GLU A 300 -10.61 7.51 -15.70
N SER A 301 -11.61 7.70 -16.56
CA SER A 301 -12.91 8.16 -16.07
C SER A 301 -13.52 7.07 -15.18
N VAL A 302 -14.10 7.48 -14.08
CA VAL A 302 -14.82 6.56 -13.19
C VAL A 302 -16.03 5.93 -13.90
N ASP A 303 -16.62 6.62 -14.88
CA ASP A 303 -17.76 6.11 -15.66
C ASP A 303 -17.35 4.90 -16.49
N HIS A 304 -16.21 4.98 -17.19
CA HIS A 304 -15.68 3.85 -17.94
C HIS A 304 -15.32 2.66 -17.03
N LEU A 305 -14.79 2.91 -15.84
CA LEU A 305 -14.59 1.84 -14.85
C LEU A 305 -15.92 1.19 -14.43
N ILE A 306 -16.97 1.97 -14.21
CA ILE A 306 -18.31 1.45 -13.91
C ILE A 306 -18.87 0.59 -15.05
N ASP A 307 -18.65 1.00 -16.30
CA ASP A 307 -19.05 0.22 -17.49
C ASP A 307 -18.30 -1.12 -17.54
N HIS A 308 -16.99 -1.11 -17.34
CA HIS A 308 -16.18 -2.33 -17.27
C HIS A 308 -16.64 -3.26 -16.14
N LEU A 309 -16.93 -2.72 -14.96
CA LEU A 309 -17.47 -3.51 -13.83
C LEU A 309 -18.86 -4.06 -14.13
N SER A 310 -19.64 -3.44 -15.00
CA SER A 310 -20.94 -3.95 -15.43
C SER A 310 -20.83 -5.16 -16.35
N ALA A 311 -19.68 -5.35 -17.02
CA ALA A 311 -19.37 -6.54 -17.80
C ALA A 311 -18.76 -7.69 -16.95
N VAL A 312 -18.40 -7.43 -15.69
CA VAL A 312 -17.89 -8.48 -14.80
C VAL A 312 -19.02 -9.41 -14.41
N VAL A 313 -18.94 -10.66 -14.88
CA VAL A 313 -19.91 -11.71 -14.53
C VAL A 313 -19.75 -12.07 -13.05
N ILE A 314 -20.84 -11.98 -12.29
CA ILE A 314 -20.93 -12.44 -10.90
C ILE A 314 -21.79 -13.70 -10.87
N ASN A 315 -21.22 -14.81 -10.40
CA ASN A 315 -21.90 -16.10 -10.36
C ASN A 315 -22.71 -16.22 -9.04
N PRO A 316 -23.96 -16.70 -9.06
CA PRO A 316 -24.79 -16.79 -7.84
C PRO A 316 -24.19 -17.64 -6.70
N ASN A 317 -23.32 -18.60 -7.05
CA ASN A 317 -22.72 -19.54 -6.11
C ASN A 317 -21.28 -19.14 -5.70
N GLU A 318 -20.82 -17.94 -6.05
CA GLU A 318 -19.49 -17.46 -5.67
C GLU A 318 -19.55 -16.42 -4.54
N THR A 319 -18.63 -16.53 -3.58
CA THR A 319 -18.42 -15.47 -2.59
C THR A 319 -17.54 -14.39 -3.22
N LEU A 320 -18.12 -13.22 -3.47
CA LEU A 320 -17.40 -12.05 -4.00
C LEU A 320 -16.69 -11.29 -2.88
N ALA A 321 -15.39 -11.09 -3.00
CA ALA A 321 -14.60 -10.14 -2.22
C ALA A 321 -14.05 -9.05 -3.15
N VAL A 322 -14.04 -7.80 -2.68
CA VAL A 322 -13.51 -6.67 -3.45
C VAL A 322 -12.33 -6.07 -2.69
N ASN A 323 -11.20 -5.91 -3.36
CA ASN A 323 -9.96 -5.42 -2.75
C ASN A 323 -9.54 -4.09 -3.38
N CYS A 324 -9.41 -3.06 -2.53
CA CYS A 324 -9.02 -1.72 -2.91
C CYS A 324 -7.82 -1.27 -2.07
N VAL A 325 -6.62 -1.70 -2.45
CA VAL A 325 -5.38 -1.35 -1.75
C VAL A 325 -4.65 -0.25 -2.53
N LEU A 326 -4.55 0.95 -1.93
CA LEU A 326 -3.79 2.11 -2.43
C LEU A 326 -4.13 2.48 -3.88
N HIS A 327 -5.43 2.59 -4.19
CA HIS A 327 -5.88 2.83 -5.57
C HIS A 327 -6.99 3.86 -5.71
N LEU A 328 -7.97 3.90 -4.79
CA LEU A 328 -9.16 4.73 -5.00
C LEU A 328 -8.85 6.22 -4.86
N HIS A 329 -7.81 6.59 -4.10
CA HIS A 329 -7.37 7.98 -4.00
C HIS A 329 -7.06 8.62 -5.37
N HIS A 330 -6.60 7.85 -6.37
CA HIS A 330 -6.34 8.37 -7.72
C HIS A 330 -7.57 8.94 -8.43
N ARG A 331 -8.78 8.70 -7.91
CA ARG A 331 -10.06 9.14 -8.48
C ARG A 331 -10.74 10.23 -7.65
N LEU A 332 -10.09 10.72 -6.59
CA LEU A 332 -10.63 11.77 -5.71
C LEU A 332 -10.56 13.19 -6.29
N ASN A 333 -10.34 13.35 -7.60
CA ASN A 333 -10.63 14.60 -8.29
C ASN A 333 -12.15 14.89 -8.32
N ASN A 334 -12.98 13.85 -8.25
CA ASN A 334 -14.44 13.97 -8.15
C ASN A 334 -15.02 12.94 -7.17
N ARG A 335 -15.31 13.38 -5.93
CA ARG A 335 -15.86 12.51 -4.88
C ARG A 335 -17.23 11.91 -5.24
N ASP A 336 -18.07 12.62 -5.98
CA ASP A 336 -19.38 12.12 -6.38
C ASP A 336 -19.25 10.93 -7.33
N LYS A 337 -18.28 10.99 -8.24
CA LYS A 337 -17.93 9.87 -9.13
C LYS A 337 -17.40 8.67 -8.35
N VAL A 338 -16.51 8.88 -7.38
CA VAL A 338 -16.06 7.81 -6.47
C VAL A 338 -17.26 7.21 -5.72
N CYS A 339 -18.20 8.02 -5.24
CA CYS A 339 -19.43 7.50 -4.62
C CYS A 339 -20.27 6.67 -5.59
N SER A 340 -20.38 7.06 -6.87
CA SER A 340 -21.05 6.27 -7.91
C SER A 340 -20.35 4.92 -8.13
N LEU A 341 -19.01 4.89 -8.13
CA LEU A 341 -18.24 3.64 -8.18
C LEU A 341 -18.49 2.76 -6.95
N LEU A 342 -18.48 3.34 -5.76
CA LEU A 342 -18.76 2.62 -4.51
C LEU A 342 -20.18 2.04 -4.52
N ARG A 343 -21.19 2.79 -5.00
CA ARG A 343 -22.56 2.27 -5.18
C ARG A 343 -22.61 1.15 -6.23
N LYS A 344 -21.84 1.25 -7.31
CA LYS A 344 -21.70 0.16 -8.28
C LYS A 344 -21.11 -1.09 -7.62
N ILE A 345 -20.03 -0.95 -6.85
CA ILE A 345 -19.43 -2.06 -6.08
C ILE A 345 -20.46 -2.65 -5.11
N LYS A 346 -21.20 -1.81 -4.38
CA LYS A 346 -22.27 -2.26 -3.46
C LYS A 346 -23.36 -3.06 -4.19
N SER A 347 -23.73 -2.63 -5.39
CA SER A 347 -24.75 -3.34 -6.21
C SER A 347 -24.31 -4.73 -6.68
N MET A 348 -23.01 -5.01 -6.68
CA MET A 348 -22.46 -6.34 -6.97
C MET A 348 -22.59 -7.31 -5.78
N ASN A 349 -23.13 -6.82 -4.65
CA ASN A 349 -23.37 -7.57 -3.41
C ASN A 349 -22.12 -8.33 -2.89
N PRO A 350 -20.96 -7.66 -2.74
CA PRO A 350 -19.77 -8.29 -2.22
C PRO A 350 -19.99 -8.72 -0.76
N ARG A 351 -19.41 -9.86 -0.39
CA ARG A 351 -19.39 -10.32 1.00
C ARG A 351 -18.52 -9.41 1.88
N ILE A 352 -17.44 -8.89 1.30
CA ILE A 352 -16.52 -7.97 1.93
C ILE A 352 -15.87 -7.06 0.88
N VAL A 353 -15.65 -5.81 1.25
CA VAL A 353 -14.80 -4.85 0.55
C VAL A 353 -13.68 -4.43 1.50
N THR A 354 -12.42 -4.66 1.12
CA THR A 354 -11.25 -4.18 1.87
C THR A 354 -10.76 -2.87 1.26
N LEU A 355 -10.50 -1.89 2.12
CA LEU A 355 -9.98 -0.58 1.73
C LEU A 355 -8.72 -0.29 2.54
N ALA A 356 -7.59 -0.09 1.86
CA ALA A 356 -6.35 0.34 2.48
C ALA A 356 -5.82 1.59 1.76
N GLU A 357 -5.50 2.64 2.52
CA GLU A 357 -5.19 3.98 2.00
C GLU A 357 -4.09 4.65 2.84
N GLN A 358 -3.32 5.57 2.24
CA GLN A 358 -2.40 6.43 2.99
C GLN A 358 -3.18 7.36 3.93
N GLU A 359 -2.75 7.47 5.18
CA GLU A 359 -3.38 8.28 6.22
C GLU A 359 -2.86 9.72 6.19
N ALA A 360 -3.19 10.44 5.11
CA ALA A 360 -2.76 11.83 4.90
C ALA A 360 -3.87 12.67 4.23
N ASN A 361 -3.85 13.99 4.42
CA ASN A 361 -4.75 14.91 3.71
C ASN A 361 -4.04 15.65 2.55
N HIS A 362 -3.57 14.89 1.54
CA HIS A 362 -2.92 15.45 0.35
C HIS A 362 -3.91 15.97 -0.70
N ASN A 363 -5.22 15.92 -0.45
CA ASN A 363 -6.24 16.41 -1.39
C ASN A 363 -6.77 17.82 -1.08
N HIS A 364 -6.19 18.54 -0.11
CA HIS A 364 -6.64 19.89 0.23
C HIS A 364 -6.59 20.86 -1.00
N PRO A 365 -7.59 21.73 -1.25
CA PRO A 365 -7.59 22.60 -2.43
C PRO A 365 -6.47 23.65 -2.43
N ILE A 366 -6.08 24.14 -1.24
CA ILE A 366 -5.02 25.14 -1.07
C ILE A 366 -3.64 24.46 -1.09
N PHE A 367 -2.76 24.89 -2.01
CA PHE A 367 -1.40 24.37 -2.19
C PHE A 367 -0.57 24.35 -0.90
N MET A 368 -0.52 25.46 -0.15
CA MET A 368 0.30 25.54 1.06
C MET A 368 -0.14 24.56 2.15
N GLN A 369 -1.44 24.26 2.24
CA GLN A 369 -1.95 23.27 3.18
C GLN A 369 -1.53 21.86 2.75
N ARG A 370 -1.64 21.53 1.45
CA ARG A 370 -1.12 20.25 0.92
C ARG A 370 0.38 20.10 1.16
N PHE A 371 1.14 21.17 0.91
CA PHE A 371 2.59 21.18 1.07
C PHE A 371 3.01 20.94 2.53
N SER A 372 2.33 21.59 3.47
CA SER A 372 2.59 21.44 4.91
C SER A 372 2.20 20.06 5.43
N GLU A 373 1.08 19.51 4.95
CA GLU A 373 0.67 18.15 5.29
C GLU A 373 1.67 17.13 4.72
N SER A 374 2.04 17.26 3.44
CA SER A 374 2.91 16.29 2.78
C SER A 374 4.31 16.27 3.35
N ILE A 375 4.91 17.43 3.67
CA ILE A 375 6.22 17.43 4.32
C ILE A 375 6.17 16.78 5.69
N THR A 376 5.08 16.93 6.45
CA THR A 376 4.91 16.27 7.75
C THR A 376 4.81 14.75 7.58
N TYR A 377 3.95 14.29 6.67
CA TYR A 377 3.76 12.88 6.35
C TYR A 377 5.06 12.22 5.88
N TYR A 378 5.72 12.78 4.86
CA TYR A 378 6.93 12.20 4.30
C TYR A 378 8.15 12.37 5.22
N THR A 379 8.15 13.32 6.18
CA THR A 379 9.16 13.33 7.24
C THR A 379 9.11 12.02 8.02
N ALA A 380 7.92 11.60 8.48
CA ALA A 380 7.76 10.36 9.23
C ALA A 380 8.13 9.13 8.39
N VAL A 381 7.80 9.12 7.09
CA VAL A 381 8.23 8.06 6.16
C VAL A 381 9.77 8.01 6.05
N PHE A 382 10.44 9.14 5.78
CA PHE A 382 11.90 9.14 5.60
C PHE A 382 12.65 8.83 6.90
N GLU A 383 12.13 9.28 8.05
CA GLU A 383 12.66 8.91 9.37
C GLU A 383 12.49 7.42 9.67
N SER A 384 11.37 6.81 9.29
CA SER A 384 11.19 5.37 9.46
C SER A 384 12.20 4.58 8.63
N LEU A 385 12.42 4.97 7.38
CA LEU A 385 13.40 4.34 6.50
C LEU A 385 14.84 4.53 7.00
N GLU A 386 15.17 5.71 7.53
CA GLU A 386 16.48 5.98 8.13
C GLU A 386 16.75 5.11 9.35
N ALA A 387 15.73 4.89 10.18
CA ALA A 387 15.85 4.08 11.38
C ALA A 387 15.89 2.57 11.10
N THR A 388 15.29 2.10 9.99
CA THR A 388 15.13 0.65 9.75
C THR A 388 15.99 0.09 8.62
N LEU A 389 16.64 0.93 7.81
CA LEU A 389 17.39 0.48 6.64
C LEU A 389 18.86 0.91 6.69
N PRO A 390 19.79 0.11 6.11
CA PRO A 390 21.20 0.48 6.04
C PRO A 390 21.43 1.81 5.29
N PRO A 391 22.39 2.65 5.72
CA PRO A 391 22.69 3.95 5.08
C PRO A 391 23.04 3.89 3.58
N ASN A 392 23.53 2.75 3.10
CA ASN A 392 23.94 2.56 1.70
C ASN A 392 23.00 1.62 0.91
N SER A 393 21.78 1.38 1.41
CA SER A 393 20.80 0.54 0.71
C SER A 393 20.39 1.20 -0.61
N ARG A 394 20.60 0.47 -1.71
CA ARG A 394 20.19 0.90 -3.06
C ARG A 394 18.68 0.89 -3.20
N GLU A 395 18.05 -0.10 -2.59
CA GLU A 395 16.59 -0.28 -2.54
C GLU A 395 15.94 0.89 -1.81
N ARG A 396 16.55 1.38 -0.72
CA ARG A 396 16.09 2.58 -0.03
C ARG A 396 16.10 3.80 -0.95
N ILE A 397 17.23 4.04 -1.63
CA ILE A 397 17.37 5.17 -2.55
C ILE A 397 16.35 5.07 -3.68
N GLU A 398 16.16 3.87 -4.25
CA GLU A 398 15.14 3.63 -5.27
C GLU A 398 13.73 3.95 -4.74
N VAL A 399 13.37 3.47 -3.55
CA VAL A 399 12.07 3.74 -2.93
C VAL A 399 11.87 5.23 -2.63
N GLU A 400 12.86 5.90 -2.04
CA GLU A 400 12.76 7.33 -1.70
C GLU A 400 12.72 8.22 -2.96
N GLN A 401 13.58 7.96 -3.95
CA GLN A 401 13.72 8.84 -5.11
C GLN A 401 12.73 8.53 -6.23
N VAL A 402 12.37 7.25 -6.44
CA VAL A 402 11.46 6.84 -7.51
C VAL A 402 10.03 6.73 -6.98
N TRP A 403 9.81 5.94 -5.94
CA TRP A 403 8.44 5.69 -5.48
C TRP A 403 7.87 6.92 -4.76
N PHE A 404 8.43 7.27 -3.60
CA PHE A 404 7.96 8.43 -2.82
C PHE A 404 8.29 9.76 -3.50
N GLY A 405 9.41 9.85 -4.22
CA GLY A 405 9.75 11.04 -5.00
C GLY A 405 8.69 11.36 -6.07
N ARG A 406 8.12 10.33 -6.72
CA ARG A 406 6.99 10.47 -7.65
C ARG A 406 5.73 10.95 -6.95
N GLU A 407 5.38 10.34 -5.82
CA GLU A 407 4.19 10.75 -5.06
C GLU A 407 4.30 12.21 -4.58
N ILE A 408 5.45 12.58 -4.02
CA ILE A 408 5.76 13.95 -3.60
C ILE A 408 5.65 14.92 -4.78
N ALA A 409 6.22 14.55 -5.94
CA ALA A 409 6.16 15.37 -7.14
C ALA A 409 4.72 15.60 -7.61
N ASP A 410 3.87 14.57 -7.60
CA ASP A 410 2.46 14.71 -7.99
C ASP A 410 1.70 15.61 -6.99
N VAL A 411 1.82 15.37 -5.68
CA VAL A 411 1.14 16.16 -4.64
C VAL A 411 1.51 17.64 -4.70
N VAL A 412 2.79 17.94 -4.91
CA VAL A 412 3.37 19.28 -4.82
C VAL A 412 3.31 20.02 -6.16
N ALA A 413 3.59 19.36 -7.28
CA ALA A 413 3.76 20.03 -8.56
C ALA A 413 2.51 20.04 -9.45
N GLU A 414 1.74 18.95 -9.46
CA GLU A 414 0.58 18.83 -10.34
C GLU A 414 -0.67 19.54 -9.78
N GLU A 415 -1.61 19.81 -10.67
CA GLU A 415 -2.92 20.41 -10.35
C GLU A 415 -4.00 19.81 -11.26
N GLY A 416 -5.27 20.04 -10.90
CA GLY A 416 -6.41 19.58 -11.72
C GLY A 416 -6.36 18.07 -11.99
N ASP A 417 -6.85 17.63 -13.14
CA ASP A 417 -6.95 16.19 -13.45
C ASP A 417 -5.60 15.47 -13.61
N ARG A 418 -4.50 16.21 -13.75
CA ARG A 418 -3.15 15.64 -13.81
C ARG A 418 -2.65 15.14 -12.46
N ARG A 419 -3.08 15.77 -11.36
CA ARG A 419 -2.73 15.35 -10.00
C ARG A 419 -3.55 14.13 -9.59
N LYS A 420 -2.89 13.02 -9.27
CA LYS A 420 -3.53 11.74 -8.93
C LYS A 420 -3.37 11.34 -7.47
N GLU A 421 -2.26 11.69 -6.82
CA GLU A 421 -1.94 11.37 -5.43
C GLU A 421 -2.77 12.27 -4.50
N ARG A 422 -4.03 11.87 -4.30
CA ARG A 422 -5.07 12.64 -3.62
C ARG A 422 -5.50 11.95 -2.34
N HIS A 423 -4.54 11.62 -1.49
CA HIS A 423 -4.83 10.95 -0.22
C HIS A 423 -5.81 11.74 0.65
N GLU A 424 -6.71 11.00 1.27
CA GLU A 424 -7.60 11.48 2.31
C GLU A 424 -7.55 10.51 3.50
N ARG A 425 -7.61 11.08 4.71
CA ARG A 425 -7.63 10.32 5.97
C ARG A 425 -8.83 9.38 6.07
N PHE A 426 -8.70 8.31 6.86
CA PHE A 426 -9.73 7.30 7.07
C PHE A 426 -11.11 7.90 7.35
N ARG A 427 -11.19 8.96 8.16
CA ARG A 427 -12.48 9.60 8.49
C ARG A 427 -13.26 10.05 7.25
N SER A 428 -12.58 10.56 6.22
CA SER A 428 -13.23 10.94 4.95
C SER A 428 -13.74 9.72 4.21
N TRP A 429 -12.92 8.66 4.13
CA TRP A 429 -13.30 7.39 3.53
C TRP A 429 -14.47 6.74 4.26
N GLU A 430 -14.48 6.73 5.59
CA GLU A 430 -15.58 6.20 6.38
C GLU A 430 -16.90 6.90 6.06
N VAL A 431 -16.90 8.23 5.98
CA VAL A 431 -18.11 8.99 5.62
C VAL A 431 -18.57 8.62 4.21
N MET A 432 -17.66 8.54 3.23
CA MET A 432 -18.00 8.16 1.86
C MET A 432 -18.56 6.74 1.78
N MET A 433 -17.90 5.76 2.40
CA MET A 433 -18.34 4.36 2.45
C MET A 433 -19.74 4.24 3.06
N ARG A 434 -19.97 4.86 4.22
CA ARG A 434 -21.29 4.86 4.88
C ARG A 434 -22.37 5.54 4.03
N SER A 435 -22.06 6.65 3.38
CA SER A 435 -22.99 7.35 2.48
C SER A 435 -23.36 6.53 1.23
N CYS A 436 -22.53 5.55 0.87
CA CYS A 436 -22.76 4.62 -0.24
C CYS A 436 -23.44 3.31 0.21
N GLY A 437 -23.88 3.22 1.47
CA GLY A 437 -24.63 2.07 1.99
C GLY A 437 -23.75 0.95 2.55
N PHE A 438 -22.45 1.18 2.73
CA PHE A 438 -21.57 0.22 3.39
C PHE A 438 -21.61 0.36 4.90
N ARG A 439 -21.35 -0.75 5.58
CA ARG A 439 -21.13 -0.77 7.03
C ARG A 439 -19.75 -1.35 7.31
N ASN A 440 -19.03 -0.72 8.22
CA ASN A 440 -17.72 -1.20 8.63
C ASN A 440 -17.85 -2.58 9.28
N VAL A 441 -16.93 -3.47 8.93
CA VAL A 441 -16.78 -4.82 9.48
C VAL A 441 -15.49 -4.82 10.30
N PRO A 442 -15.55 -5.16 11.60
CA PRO A 442 -14.36 -5.12 12.43
C PRO A 442 -13.29 -6.11 11.99
N LEU A 443 -12.05 -5.62 11.93
CA LEU A 443 -10.88 -6.47 11.74
C LEU A 443 -10.60 -7.30 12.99
N SER A 444 -10.28 -8.58 12.81
CA SER A 444 -10.18 -9.52 13.93
C SER A 444 -8.93 -9.34 14.79
N ALA A 445 -8.99 -9.88 16.01
CA ALA A 445 -7.81 -9.99 16.88
C ALA A 445 -6.70 -10.86 16.26
N TYR A 446 -7.06 -11.80 15.38
CA TYR A 446 -6.09 -12.60 14.64
C TYR A 446 -5.35 -11.76 13.60
N ALA A 447 -6.07 -10.92 12.83
CA ALA A 447 -5.46 -9.94 11.93
C ALA A 447 -4.50 -9.00 12.69
N LEU A 448 -4.91 -8.53 13.87
CA LEU A 448 -4.06 -7.66 14.70
C LEU A 448 -2.79 -8.37 15.15
N SER A 449 -2.90 -9.65 15.53
CA SER A 449 -1.76 -10.46 15.95
C SER A 449 -0.78 -10.70 14.80
N GLN A 450 -1.28 -10.93 13.59
CA GLN A 450 -0.46 -11.06 12.38
C GLN A 450 0.25 -9.75 12.02
N ALA A 451 -0.44 -8.61 12.10
CA ALA A 451 0.17 -7.30 11.86
C ALA A 451 1.30 -7.01 12.87
N LYS A 452 1.09 -7.32 14.16
CA LYS A 452 2.14 -7.21 15.18
C LYS A 452 3.32 -8.14 14.91
N LEU A 453 3.05 -9.36 14.46
CA LEU A 453 4.09 -10.34 14.15
C LEU A 453 4.93 -9.89 12.95
N LEU A 454 4.29 -9.33 11.91
CA LEU A 454 4.97 -8.75 10.74
C LEU A 454 6.02 -7.72 11.18
N LEU A 455 5.62 -6.75 12.02
CA LEU A 455 6.54 -5.72 12.51
C LEU A 455 7.66 -6.32 13.36
N ARG A 456 7.32 -7.19 14.31
CA ARG A 456 8.30 -7.78 15.23
C ARG A 456 9.34 -8.65 14.52
N LEU A 457 8.95 -9.44 13.53
CA LEU A 457 9.85 -10.39 12.87
C LEU A 457 10.61 -9.80 11.68
N HIS A 458 9.99 -8.88 10.93
CA HIS A 458 10.55 -8.41 9.66
C HIS A 458 11.00 -6.95 9.68
N TYR A 459 10.50 -6.15 10.63
CA TYR A 459 10.79 -4.71 10.71
C TYR A 459 11.00 -4.26 12.16
N PRO A 460 11.90 -4.92 12.93
CA PRO A 460 12.03 -4.67 14.36
C PRO A 460 12.54 -3.24 14.62
N SER A 461 11.62 -2.35 14.94
CA SER A 461 11.91 -0.97 15.31
C SER A 461 10.82 -0.46 16.24
N GLU A 462 11.23 0.11 17.37
CA GLU A 462 10.34 0.72 18.37
C GLU A 462 9.60 1.96 17.83
N GLY A 463 10.00 2.47 16.65
CA GLY A 463 9.32 3.58 16.01
C GLY A 463 8.01 3.21 15.32
N TYR A 464 7.78 1.95 14.93
CA TYR A 464 6.51 1.56 14.31
C TYR A 464 5.42 1.35 15.36
N ASN A 465 4.24 1.93 15.13
CA ASN A 465 3.06 1.76 15.96
C ASN A 465 1.90 1.10 15.20
N LEU A 466 1.06 0.37 15.93
CA LEU A 466 -0.19 -0.18 15.43
C LEU A 466 -1.33 0.27 16.35
N GLU A 467 -2.31 0.95 15.77
CA GLU A 467 -3.50 1.41 16.49
C GLU A 467 -4.77 0.79 15.90
N VAL A 468 -5.76 0.56 16.76
CA VAL A 468 -7.09 0.13 16.35
C VAL A 468 -8.06 1.26 16.68
N ILE A 469 -8.64 1.87 15.65
CA ILE A 469 -9.57 3.00 15.77
C ILE A 469 -10.76 2.71 14.87
N SER A 470 -11.98 2.84 15.41
CA SER A 470 -13.22 2.59 14.66
C SER A 470 -13.17 1.25 13.91
N ASP A 471 -12.80 0.18 14.63
CA ASP A 471 -12.76 -1.20 14.12
C ASP A 471 -11.83 -1.42 12.90
N SER A 472 -10.94 -0.46 12.66
CA SER A 472 -9.98 -0.40 11.55
C SER A 472 -8.55 -0.26 12.10
N PHE A 473 -7.55 -0.69 11.33
CA PHE A 473 -6.15 -0.70 11.78
C PHE A 473 -5.33 0.41 11.15
N PHE A 474 -4.42 0.97 11.93
CA PHE A 474 -3.54 2.05 11.51
C PHE A 474 -2.10 1.63 11.77
N LEU A 475 -1.26 1.76 10.75
CA LEU A 475 0.19 1.65 10.88
C LEU A 475 0.77 3.06 10.84
N GLY A 476 1.58 3.40 11.83
CA GLY A 476 2.25 4.69 11.92
C GLY A 476 3.72 4.59 12.29
N TRP A 477 4.38 5.74 12.23
CA TRP A 477 5.73 5.95 12.74
C TRP A 477 5.67 7.00 13.85
N GLN A 478 6.15 6.64 15.04
CA GLN A 478 6.11 7.40 16.28
C GLN A 478 4.69 7.84 16.66
N ASN A 479 4.29 9.08 16.37
CA ASN A 479 2.95 9.61 16.62
C ASN A 479 2.21 9.98 15.32
N GLN A 480 2.77 9.62 14.16
CA GLN A 480 2.22 9.94 12.84
C GLN A 480 1.64 8.67 12.21
N PRO A 481 0.31 8.54 12.10
CA PRO A 481 -0.31 7.53 11.27
C PRO A 481 0.14 7.69 9.81
N LEU A 482 0.42 6.56 9.15
CA LEU A 482 0.90 6.51 7.76
C LEU A 482 -0.07 5.77 6.84
N PHE A 483 -0.64 4.65 7.30
CA PHE A 483 -1.55 3.83 6.49
C PHE A 483 -2.72 3.37 7.35
N SER A 484 -3.91 3.28 6.74
CA SER A 484 -5.09 2.69 7.36
C SER A 484 -5.60 1.50 6.55
N VAL A 485 -6.17 0.52 7.23
CA VAL A 485 -6.84 -0.64 6.63
C VAL A 485 -8.20 -0.81 7.30
N SER A 486 -9.24 -0.96 6.49
CA SER A 486 -10.62 -1.14 6.93
C SER A 486 -11.33 -2.17 6.06
N SER A 487 -12.43 -2.72 6.57
CA SER A 487 -13.25 -3.68 5.83
C SER A 487 -14.73 -3.36 5.94
N TRP A 488 -15.53 -3.70 4.93
CA TRP A 488 -16.87 -3.18 4.74
C TRP A 488 -17.80 -4.21 4.09
N HIS A 489 -19.09 -4.19 4.41
CA HIS A 489 -20.10 -5.04 3.75
C HIS A 489 -21.26 -4.26 3.14
#